data_AF-A0A931G1Q9-F1
#
_entry.id   AF-A0A931G1Q9-F1
#
_cell.length_a   1.000
_cell.length_b   1.000
_cell.length_c   1.000
_cell.angle_alpha   90.00
_cell.angle_beta   90.00
_cell.angle_gamma   90.00
#
_symmetry.space_group_name_H-M   'P 1'
#
loop_
_entity.id
_entity.type
_entity.pdbx_description
1 polymer ?
#
loop_
_entity_poly.entity_id
_entity_poly.type
_entity_poly.pdbx_seq_one_letter_code
_entity_poly.pdbx_strand_id
1 'polypeptide(L)'
;MRQPAPHPNWDFAIKLLASIVPGSTGYSPDGIRGHSEEDWSPFDVEHRDMDEVEDELLGYCSDLVGPLVVVNDTSYASYSYRRGPYFVDSSELRDFVKDFGSRVGSYMMDGHVIIVSPVTGIVVMVQDDGFIAKIQGRPVMQVDY
;
A
#
# COMPACT_ATOMS: atom_id res chain seq x y z
N MET A 1 0.69 -29.71 6.03
CA MET A 1 1.79 -28.74 6.24
C MET A 1 1.22 -27.55 6.98
N ARG A 2 1.84 -27.07 8.07
CA ARG A 2 1.40 -25.83 8.73
C ARG A 2 1.76 -24.67 7.81
N GLN A 3 0.79 -23.80 7.51
CA GLN A 3 1.11 -22.51 6.89
C GLN A 3 2.10 -21.77 7.81
N PRO A 4 3.16 -21.17 7.29
CA PRO A 4 4.07 -20.37 8.09
C PRO A 4 3.31 -19.19 8.70
N ALA A 5 3.67 -18.83 9.93
CA ALA A 5 3.05 -17.71 10.63
C ALA A 5 3.30 -16.39 9.87
N PRO A 6 2.31 -15.48 9.79
CA PRO A 6 2.48 -14.19 9.15
C PRO A 6 3.57 -13.35 9.83
N HIS A 7 4.11 -12.37 9.11
CA HIS A 7 5.05 -11.39 9.68
C HIS A 7 4.46 -10.73 10.95
N PRO A 8 5.25 -10.54 12.03
CA PRO A 8 4.74 -10.06 13.32
C PRO A 8 4.06 -8.68 13.28
N ASN A 9 4.37 -7.86 12.27
CA ASN A 9 3.81 -6.51 12.14
C ASN A 9 2.42 -6.46 11.49
N TRP A 10 1.86 -7.60 11.04
CA TRP A 10 0.54 -7.63 10.42
C TRP A 10 -0.57 -7.16 11.36
N ASP A 11 -0.58 -7.64 12.61
CA ASP A 11 -1.58 -7.22 13.60
C ASP A 11 -1.54 -5.72 13.87
N PHE A 12 -0.34 -5.15 13.87
CA PHE A 12 -0.15 -3.70 14.02
C PHE A 12 -0.69 -2.95 12.80
N ALA A 13 -0.29 -3.35 11.59
CA ALA A 13 -0.73 -2.72 10.35
C ALA A 13 -2.26 -2.74 10.22
N ILE A 14 -2.91 -3.88 10.47
CA ILE A 14 -4.38 -4.00 10.40
C ILE A 14 -5.06 -3.07 11.41
N LYS A 15 -4.58 -3.02 12.65
CA LYS A 15 -5.11 -2.11 13.68
C LYS A 15 -4.91 -0.64 13.30
N LEU A 16 -3.78 -0.32 12.69
CA LEU A 16 -3.48 1.03 12.20
C LEU A 16 -4.45 1.44 11.09
N LEU A 17 -4.63 0.59 10.07
CA LEU A 17 -5.62 0.78 9.01
C LEU A 17 -7.03 0.95 9.57
N ALA A 18 -7.46 0.09 10.50
CA ALA A 18 -8.78 0.19 11.11
C ALA A 18 -8.97 1.47 11.95
N SER A 19 -7.88 2.07 12.44
CA SER A 19 -7.92 3.36 13.15
C SER A 19 -8.07 4.54 12.17
N ILE A 20 -7.43 4.45 11.01
CA ILE A 20 -7.51 5.47 9.93
C ILE A 20 -8.85 5.38 9.21
N VAL A 21 -9.27 4.18 8.83
CA VAL A 21 -10.52 3.90 8.12
C VAL A 21 -11.37 2.92 8.94
N PRO A 22 -12.24 3.43 9.84
CA PRO A 22 -13.05 2.58 10.71
C PRO A 22 -13.89 1.55 9.93
N GLY A 23 -13.85 0.30 10.39
CA GLY A 23 -14.56 -0.82 9.77
C GLY A 23 -13.76 -1.57 8.69
N SER A 24 -12.55 -1.12 8.36
CA SER A 24 -11.63 -1.88 7.50
C SER A 24 -11.11 -3.12 8.23
N THR A 25 -11.01 -4.24 7.51
CA THR A 25 -10.72 -5.57 8.06
C THR A 25 -9.41 -6.16 7.59
N GLY A 26 -8.76 -5.57 6.58
CA GLY A 26 -7.49 -6.04 6.04
C GLY A 26 -6.98 -5.19 4.88
N TYR A 27 -5.75 -5.47 4.44
CA TYR A 27 -5.12 -4.85 3.28
C TYR A 27 -5.47 -5.60 2.01
N SER A 28 -6.75 -5.52 1.64
CA SER A 28 -7.26 -5.80 0.31
C SER A 28 -8.22 -4.67 -0.05
N PRO A 29 -8.42 -4.35 -1.34
CA PRO A 29 -9.38 -3.33 -1.77
C PRO A 29 -10.76 -3.53 -1.13
N ASP A 30 -11.32 -4.74 -1.21
CA ASP A 30 -12.59 -5.12 -0.58
C ASP A 30 -12.61 -5.03 0.95
N GLY A 31 -11.43 -5.15 1.57
CA GLY A 31 -11.24 -5.10 3.02
C GLY A 31 -11.15 -3.67 3.57
N ILE A 32 -10.99 -2.67 2.70
CA ILE A 32 -10.92 -1.25 3.07
C ILE A 32 -12.30 -0.64 2.89
N ARG A 33 -12.81 0.09 3.88
CA ARG A 33 -14.13 0.72 3.82
C ARG A 33 -14.04 2.18 3.38
N GLY A 34 -15.20 2.82 3.20
CA GLY A 34 -15.26 4.27 2.97
C GLY A 34 -14.88 4.73 1.57
N HIS A 35 -14.71 3.79 0.63
CA HIS A 35 -14.63 4.07 -0.80
C HIS A 35 -15.91 3.62 -1.51
N SER A 36 -16.16 4.19 -2.68
CA SER A 36 -17.29 3.98 -3.57
C SER A 36 -16.78 3.73 -4.99
N GLU A 37 -17.66 3.32 -5.91
CA GLU A 37 -17.30 3.14 -7.32
C GLU A 37 -16.75 4.43 -7.95
N GLU A 38 -17.19 5.60 -7.49
CA GLU A 38 -16.76 6.91 -8.01
C GLU A 38 -15.33 7.29 -7.59
N ASP A 39 -14.77 6.65 -6.57
CA ASP A 39 -13.40 6.91 -6.09
C ASP A 39 -12.34 6.23 -6.97
N TRP A 40 -12.76 5.28 -7.82
CA TRP A 40 -11.88 4.53 -8.70
C TRP A 40 -11.67 5.24 -10.03
N SER A 41 -10.41 5.38 -10.40
CA SER A 41 -9.97 5.89 -11.70
C SER A 41 -9.24 4.79 -12.48
N PRO A 42 -9.36 4.75 -13.82
CA PRO A 42 -8.57 3.84 -14.63
C PRO A 42 -7.07 4.04 -14.40
N PHE A 43 -6.35 2.93 -14.28
CA PHE A 43 -4.92 2.87 -13.98
C PHE A 43 -4.32 1.64 -14.69
N ASP A 44 -4.04 1.78 -15.98
CA ASP A 44 -3.59 0.66 -16.83
C ASP A 44 -2.19 0.16 -16.42
N VAL A 45 -2.15 -0.97 -15.72
CA VAL A 45 -0.91 -1.61 -15.23
C VAL A 45 -0.32 -2.59 -16.25
N GLU A 46 -1.15 -3.13 -17.16
CA GLU A 46 -0.77 -4.25 -18.03
C GLU A 46 -0.18 -3.81 -19.37
N HIS A 47 -0.66 -2.71 -19.94
CA HIS A 47 -0.29 -2.30 -21.31
C HIS A 47 0.63 -1.08 -21.38
N ARG A 48 1.07 -0.58 -20.22
CA ARG A 48 1.95 0.59 -20.10
C ARG A 48 3.35 0.20 -19.66
N ASP A 49 4.28 1.12 -19.90
CA ASP A 49 5.63 1.00 -19.38
C ASP A 49 5.61 1.06 -17.85
N MET A 50 6.28 0.11 -17.19
CA MET A 50 6.26 -0.03 -15.73
C MET A 50 6.83 1.22 -15.04
N ASP A 51 7.82 1.88 -15.63
CA ASP A 51 8.39 3.09 -15.04
C ASP A 51 7.36 4.23 -15.00
N GLU A 52 6.55 4.37 -16.06
CA GLU A 52 5.47 5.36 -16.14
C GLU A 52 4.35 5.07 -15.14
N VAL A 53 3.97 3.80 -14.99
CA VAL A 53 2.93 3.35 -14.04
C VAL A 53 3.37 3.64 -12.60
N GLU A 54 4.62 3.35 -12.26
CA GLU A 54 5.19 3.65 -10.94
C GLU A 54 5.31 5.15 -10.68
N ASP A 55 5.72 5.95 -11.66
CA ASP A 55 5.78 7.42 -11.52
C ASP A 55 4.37 8.02 -11.32
N GLU A 56 3.35 7.47 -11.96
CA GLU A 56 1.96 7.89 -11.74
C GLU A 56 1.47 7.54 -10.33
N LEU A 57 1.73 6.32 -9.84
CA LEU A 57 1.45 5.95 -8.44
C LEU A 57 2.11 6.92 -7.46
N LEU A 58 3.38 7.27 -7.69
CA LEU A 58 4.11 8.22 -6.85
C LEU A 58 3.46 9.62 -6.91
N GLY A 59 2.87 10.00 -8.04
CA GLY A 59 2.04 11.19 -8.16
C GLY A 59 0.83 11.18 -7.21
N TYR A 60 0.10 10.06 -7.14
CA TYR A 60 -1.01 9.89 -6.17
C TYR A 60 -0.54 9.96 -4.72
N CYS A 61 0.71 9.60 -4.46
CA CYS A 61 1.33 9.58 -3.13
C CYS A 61 2.03 10.89 -2.74
N SER A 62 2.00 11.92 -3.59
CA SER A 62 2.80 13.16 -3.42
C SER A 62 2.49 13.98 -2.16
N ASP A 63 1.31 13.80 -1.57
CA ASP A 63 0.86 14.46 -0.34
C ASP A 63 0.89 13.53 0.88
N LEU A 64 1.43 12.32 0.76
CA LEU A 64 1.68 11.45 1.91
C LEU A 64 2.85 11.99 2.73
N VAL A 65 2.73 11.92 4.05
CA VAL A 65 3.75 12.43 4.98
C VAL A 65 4.11 11.38 6.02
N GLY A 66 5.37 11.37 6.42
CA GLY A 66 5.90 10.60 7.53
C GLY A 66 5.96 9.10 7.23
N PRO A 67 5.93 8.24 8.27
CA PRO A 67 6.02 6.80 8.07
C PRO A 67 4.78 6.27 7.36
N LEU A 68 4.98 5.50 6.31
CA LEU A 68 3.95 4.88 5.49
C LEU A 68 3.93 3.37 5.74
N VAL A 69 2.76 2.78 5.56
CA VAL A 69 2.61 1.32 5.44
C VAL A 69 2.34 1.00 3.99
N VAL A 70 3.21 0.20 3.38
CA VAL A 70 3.06 -0.29 2.01
C VAL A 70 2.81 -1.79 2.06
N VAL A 71 1.74 -2.24 1.40
CA VAL A 71 1.38 -3.65 1.27
C VAL A 71 1.18 -3.95 -0.20
N ASN A 72 1.76 -5.05 -0.67
CA ASN A 72 1.44 -5.62 -1.97
C ASN A 72 1.44 -7.15 -1.90
N ASP A 73 1.25 -7.82 -3.04
CA ASP A 73 1.20 -9.29 -3.11
C ASP A 73 2.42 -9.97 -2.49
N THR A 74 3.60 -9.38 -2.66
CA THR A 74 4.82 -9.92 -2.07
C THR A 74 4.77 -9.90 -0.53
N SER A 75 4.04 -8.96 0.09
CA SER A 75 3.87 -8.88 1.55
C SER A 75 3.23 -10.14 2.14
N TYR A 76 2.54 -10.96 1.34
CA TYR A 76 1.93 -12.22 1.76
C TYR A 76 2.78 -13.45 1.45
N ALA A 77 3.93 -13.29 0.77
CA ALA A 77 4.73 -14.43 0.33
C ALA A 77 5.29 -15.21 1.52
N SER A 78 4.88 -16.48 1.61
CA SER A 78 5.15 -17.38 2.73
C SER A 78 6.45 -18.19 2.57
N TYR A 79 7.05 -18.18 1.38
CA TYR A 79 8.16 -19.06 0.98
C TYR A 79 9.56 -18.52 1.33
N SER A 80 9.67 -17.25 1.72
CA SER A 80 10.93 -16.64 2.18
C SER A 80 10.68 -15.89 3.49
N TYR A 81 11.67 -15.86 4.38
CA TYR A 81 11.59 -15.37 5.76
C TYR A 81 10.75 -14.09 5.90
N ARG A 82 9.47 -14.28 6.27
CA ARG A 82 8.48 -13.27 6.67
C ARG A 82 8.45 -12.04 5.73
N ARG A 83 7.80 -12.14 4.58
CA ARG A 83 7.32 -10.91 3.93
C ARG A 83 6.08 -10.40 4.68
N GLY A 84 5.96 -9.09 4.77
CA GLY A 84 4.96 -8.42 5.60
C GLY A 84 4.71 -7.01 5.12
N PRO A 85 3.85 -6.24 5.82
CA PRO A 85 3.70 -4.83 5.52
C PRO A 85 5.08 -4.17 5.62
N TYR A 86 5.45 -3.42 4.60
CA TYR A 86 6.66 -2.63 4.57
C TYR A 86 6.39 -1.29 5.24
N PHE A 87 7.33 -0.83 6.07
CA PHE A 87 7.28 0.49 6.70
C PHE A 87 8.35 1.34 6.05
N VAL A 88 7.94 2.43 5.42
CA VAL A 88 8.79 3.27 4.56
C VAL A 88 8.51 4.71 4.90
N ASP A 89 9.52 5.55 5.11
CA ASP A 89 9.27 6.98 5.26
C ASP A 89 8.81 7.59 3.93
N SER A 90 7.90 8.57 3.95
CA SER A 90 7.42 9.21 2.72
C SER A 90 8.56 9.80 1.88
N SER A 91 9.65 10.25 2.51
CA SER A 91 10.84 10.75 1.80
C SER A 91 11.61 9.65 1.04
N GLU A 92 11.46 8.39 1.43
CA GLU A 92 12.10 7.22 0.80
C GLU A 92 11.16 6.45 -0.12
N LEU A 93 9.89 6.85 -0.23
CA LEU A 93 8.87 6.10 -0.98
C LEU A 93 9.24 5.93 -2.46
N ARG A 94 9.76 6.99 -3.10
CA ARG A 94 10.19 6.93 -4.50
C ARG A 94 11.25 5.86 -4.71
N ASP A 95 12.33 5.90 -3.92
CA ASP A 95 13.43 4.95 -4.02
C ASP A 95 12.97 3.52 -3.68
N PHE A 96 12.07 3.39 -2.70
CA PHE A 96 11.48 2.10 -2.34
C PHE A 96 10.67 1.49 -3.49
N VAL A 97 9.82 2.27 -4.17
CA VAL A 97 9.04 1.82 -5.33
C VAL A 97 9.98 1.44 -6.48
N LYS A 98 10.89 2.34 -6.86
CA LYS A 98 11.77 2.16 -8.01
C LYS A 98 12.78 1.01 -7.86
N ASP A 99 13.26 0.78 -6.64
CA ASP A 99 14.21 -0.31 -6.39
C ASP A 99 13.52 -1.64 -6.06
N PHE A 100 12.18 -1.68 -5.91
CA PHE A 100 11.46 -2.80 -5.33
C PHE A 100 11.77 -4.13 -6.03
N GLY A 101 11.73 -4.14 -7.36
CA GLY A 101 12.06 -5.29 -8.20
C GLY A 101 13.43 -5.88 -7.90
N SER A 102 14.44 -5.03 -7.75
CA SER A 102 15.81 -5.46 -7.45
C SER A 102 15.97 -5.98 -6.01
N ARG A 103 15.22 -5.43 -5.05
CA ARG A 103 15.33 -5.75 -3.62
C ARG A 103 14.55 -7.01 -3.25
N VAL A 104 13.37 -7.20 -3.85
CA VAL A 104 12.39 -8.21 -3.44
C VAL A 104 12.23 -9.33 -4.50
N GLY A 105 12.70 -9.11 -5.72
CA GLY A 105 12.66 -10.08 -6.82
C GLY A 105 11.27 -10.22 -7.46
N SER A 106 10.44 -9.18 -7.37
CA SER A 106 9.10 -9.05 -7.98
C SER A 106 8.77 -7.57 -8.09
N TYR A 107 7.97 -7.17 -9.09
CA TYR A 107 7.65 -5.76 -9.31
C TYR A 107 6.69 -5.24 -8.24
N MET A 108 6.72 -3.91 -8.01
CA MET A 108 5.81 -3.27 -7.07
C MET A 108 4.34 -3.55 -7.46
N MET A 109 4.09 -3.52 -8.78
CA MET A 109 2.77 -3.58 -9.40
C MET A 109 2.34 -4.97 -9.91
N ASP A 110 3.00 -6.05 -9.49
CA ASP A 110 2.64 -7.43 -9.90
C ASP A 110 1.28 -7.91 -9.33
N GLY A 111 0.56 -7.05 -8.59
CA GLY A 111 -0.74 -7.36 -7.97
C GLY A 111 -1.31 -6.11 -7.31
N HIS A 112 -2.12 -6.28 -6.26
CA HIS A 112 -2.67 -5.15 -5.53
C HIS A 112 -1.58 -4.39 -4.78
N VAL A 113 -1.67 -3.06 -4.74
CA VAL A 113 -0.79 -2.20 -3.93
C VAL A 113 -1.63 -1.30 -3.05
N ILE A 114 -1.33 -1.26 -1.76
CA ILE A 114 -2.01 -0.41 -0.79
C ILE A 114 -0.97 0.37 -0.01
N ILE A 115 -1.05 1.69 -0.04
CA ILE A 115 -0.17 2.61 0.67
C ILE A 115 -1.02 3.43 1.63
N VAL A 116 -0.65 3.42 2.91
CA VAL A 116 -1.38 4.09 3.99
C VAL A 116 -0.46 5.08 4.69
N SER A 117 -0.87 6.34 4.81
CA SER A 117 -0.22 7.32 5.68
C SER A 117 -1.03 7.51 6.97
N PRO A 118 -0.50 7.13 8.14
CA PRO A 118 -1.12 7.42 9.43
C PRO A 118 -1.14 8.89 9.80
N VAL A 119 -0.22 9.67 9.22
CA VAL A 119 -0.08 11.11 9.47
C VAL A 119 -1.16 11.89 8.73
N THR A 120 -1.37 11.60 7.45
CA THR A 120 -2.38 12.32 6.66
C THR A 120 -3.73 11.62 6.66
N GLY A 121 -3.79 10.36 7.08
CA GLY A 121 -4.98 9.53 7.01
C GLY A 121 -5.34 9.08 5.60
N ILE A 122 -4.47 9.33 4.61
CA ILE A 122 -4.70 8.98 3.21
C ILE A 122 -4.40 7.50 3.00
N VAL A 123 -5.24 6.86 2.18
CA VAL A 123 -5.03 5.50 1.68
C VAL A 123 -5.08 5.53 0.16
N VAL A 124 -4.00 5.08 -0.49
CA VAL A 124 -3.91 4.88 -1.95
C VAL A 124 -3.97 3.38 -2.22
N MET A 125 -4.81 2.97 -3.16
CA MET A 125 -5.07 1.57 -3.50
C MET A 125 -4.97 1.40 -5.01
N VAL A 126 -4.14 0.47 -5.47
CA VAL A 126 -4.08 -0.01 -6.85
C VAL A 126 -4.62 -1.43 -6.87
N GLN A 127 -5.54 -1.70 -7.79
CA GLN A 127 -6.02 -3.05 -8.09
C GLN A 127 -5.27 -3.60 -9.31
N ASP A 128 -5.15 -4.93 -9.36
CA ASP A 128 -4.47 -5.64 -10.44
C ASP A 128 -5.28 -5.61 -11.75
N ASP A 129 -6.59 -5.39 -11.66
CA ASP A 129 -7.51 -5.21 -12.78
C ASP A 129 -7.52 -3.78 -13.38
N GLY A 130 -6.56 -2.94 -12.98
CA GLY A 130 -6.28 -1.68 -13.66
C GLY A 130 -7.05 -0.47 -13.13
N PHE A 131 -7.27 -0.42 -11.81
CA PHE A 131 -7.88 0.73 -11.15
C PHE A 131 -7.02 1.26 -10.01
N ILE A 132 -7.07 2.57 -9.80
CA ILE A 132 -6.48 3.24 -8.64
C ILE A 132 -7.54 4.07 -7.93
N ALA A 133 -7.50 4.05 -6.61
CA ALA A 133 -8.31 4.92 -5.77
C ALA A 133 -7.44 5.58 -4.70
N LYS A 134 -7.84 6.78 -4.32
CA LYS A 134 -7.25 7.53 -3.22
C LYS A 134 -8.36 8.05 -2.33
N ILE A 135 -8.38 7.58 -1.08
CA ILE A 135 -9.41 7.95 -0.11
C ILE A 135 -8.81 8.63 1.11
N GLN A 136 -9.66 9.42 1.77
CA GLN A 136 -9.31 10.16 2.97
C GLN A 136 -9.97 9.53 4.19
N GLY A 137 -9.17 8.93 5.06
CA GLY A 137 -9.54 8.50 6.39
C GLY A 137 -9.25 9.56 7.45
N ARG A 138 -9.02 9.10 8.68
CA ARG A 138 -8.66 9.92 9.84
C ARG A 138 -7.15 9.85 10.09
N PRO A 139 -6.45 10.99 10.19
CA PRO A 139 -5.12 11.05 10.77
C PRO A 139 -5.10 10.43 12.18
N VAL A 140 -4.11 9.58 12.46
CA VAL A 140 -3.94 8.92 13.78
C VAL A 140 -2.53 9.10 14.35
N MET A 141 -1.65 9.78 13.62
CA MET A 141 -0.29 10.12 14.03
C MET A 141 -0.05 11.62 13.85
N GLN A 142 0.72 12.21 14.75
CA GLN A 142 1.22 13.57 14.62
C GLN A 142 2.73 13.51 14.39
N VAL A 143 3.24 14.41 13.55
CA VAL A 143 4.67 14.63 13.37
C VAL A 143 4.95 16.04 13.86
N ASP A 144 5.81 16.16 14.86
CA ASP A 144 6.30 17.45 15.32
C ASP A 144 7.38 17.93 14.35
N TYR A 145 7.24 19.14 13.82
CA TYR A 145 8.20 19.80 12.93
C TYR A 145 9.17 20.69 13.72
#